data_AF-A0A7K4RH69-F1
#
_entry.id   AF-A0A7K4RH69-F1
#
_cell.length_a   1.000
_cell.length_b   1.000
_cell.length_c   1.000
_cell.angle_alpha   90.00
_cell.angle_beta   90.00
_cell.angle_gamma   90.00
#
_symmetry.space_group_name_H-M   'P 1'
#
loop_
_entity.id
_entity.type
_entity.pdbx_description
1 polymer ?
#
loop_
_entity_poly.entity_id
_entity_poly.type
_entity_poly.pdbx_seq_one_letter_code
_entity_poly.pdbx_strand_id
1 'polypeptide(L)'
;MRLWVCLILLSIVLCVSADRFGLHRAGQFVRGAVGGTWDMYRAYRDMREANYKGADKYFHARGNYDAARRGPGGAWAAKVI
;
A
#
# COMPACT_ATOMS: atom_id res chain seq x y z
N MET A 1 24.63 38.26 -9.23
CA MET A 1 23.53 37.59 -8.52
C MET A 1 23.97 37.34 -7.09
N ARG A 2 23.17 37.69 -6.08
CA ARG A 2 23.58 37.58 -4.68
C ARG A 2 23.46 36.13 -4.19
N LEU A 3 24.53 35.55 -3.66
CA LEU A 3 24.64 34.15 -3.22
C LEU A 3 23.46 33.69 -2.33
N TRP A 4 22.98 34.57 -1.44
CA TRP A 4 21.86 34.28 -0.55
C TRP A 4 20.54 34.04 -1.29
N VAL A 5 20.32 34.63 -2.47
CA VAL A 5 19.14 34.35 -3.30
C VAL A 5 19.18 32.90 -3.81
N CYS A 6 20.35 32.42 -4.22
CA CYS A 6 20.54 31.03 -4.63
C CYS A 6 20.31 30.06 -3.47
N LEU A 7 20.82 30.37 -2.28
CA LEU A 7 20.64 29.53 -1.08
C LEU A 7 19.16 29.43 -0.66
N ILE A 8 18.41 30.55 -0.69
CA ILE A 8 16.98 30.56 -0.37
C ILE A 8 16.20 29.69 -1.37
N LEU A 9 16.44 29.86 -2.67
CA LEU A 9 15.77 29.05 -3.70
C LEU A 9 16.07 27.55 -3.53
N LEU A 10 17.32 27.20 -3.25
CA LEU A 10 17.72 25.79 -3.07
C LEU A 10 17.08 25.18 -1.83
N SER A 11 16.94 25.94 -0.73
CA SER A 11 16.24 25.48 0.48
C SER A 11 14.75 25.20 0.25
N ILE A 12 14.06 26.05 -0.52
CA ILE A 12 12.64 25.88 -0.86
C ILE A 12 12.47 24.65 -1.75
N VAL A 13 13.32 24.47 -2.76
CA VAL A 13 13.30 23.29 -3.64
C VAL A 13 13.56 22.01 -2.85
N LEU A 14 14.49 22.01 -1.90
CA LEU A 14 14.74 20.86 -1.02
C LEU A 14 13.54 20.54 -0.13
N CYS A 15 12.91 21.55 0.48
CA CYS A 15 11.72 21.36 1.32
C CYS A 15 10.56 20.75 0.52
N VAL A 16 10.24 21.32 -0.65
CA VAL A 16 9.15 20.83 -1.53
C VAL A 16 9.46 19.42 -2.06
N SER A 17 10.73 19.13 -2.37
CA SER A 17 11.16 17.80 -2.82
C SER A 17 11.01 16.74 -1.72
N ALA A 18 11.36 17.09 -0.48
CA ALA A 18 11.20 16.21 0.68
C ALA A 18 9.72 15.91 0.97
N ASP A 19 8.86 16.93 0.89
CA ASP A 19 7.43 16.79 1.14
C ASP A 19 6.73 15.96 0.05
N ARG A 20 7.12 16.17 -1.21
CA ARG A 20 6.65 15.37 -2.37
C ARG A 20 7.01 13.89 -2.20
N PHE A 21 8.18 13.58 -1.66
CA PHE A 21 8.59 12.21 -1.38
C PHE A 21 7.73 11.57 -0.28
N GLY A 22 7.41 12.31 0.78
CA GLY A 22 6.49 11.88 1.83
C GLY A 22 5.08 11.61 1.29
N LEU A 23 4.52 12.54 0.53
CA LEU A 23 3.19 12.41 -0.07
C LEU A 23 3.10 11.22 -1.02
N HIS A 24 4.16 10.99 -1.82
CA HIS A 24 4.22 9.85 -2.73
C HIS A 24 4.26 8.51 -1.98
N ARG A 25 5.05 8.41 -0.90
CA ARG A 25 5.08 7.20 -0.04
C ARG A 25 3.74 6.95 0.65
N ALA A 26 3.10 8.00 1.17
CA ALA A 26 1.75 7.90 1.75
C ALA A 26 0.73 7.44 0.71
N GLY A 27 0.76 8.01 -0.50
CA GLY A 27 -0.09 7.60 -1.61
C GLY A 27 0.11 6.14 -2.02
N GLN A 28 1.35 5.67 -2.09
CA GLN A 28 1.67 4.26 -2.35
C GLN A 28 1.15 3.33 -1.24
N PHE A 29 1.29 3.73 0.02
CA PHE A 29 0.77 2.97 1.16
C PHE A 29 -0.76 2.85 1.08
N VAL A 30 -1.48 3.97 0.92
CA VAL A 30 -2.95 3.98 0.82
C VAL A 30 -3.42 3.14 -0.36
N ARG A 31 -2.80 3.31 -1.53
CA ARG A 31 -3.10 2.51 -2.73
C ARG A 31 -2.88 1.02 -2.49
N GLY A 32 -1.79 0.66 -1.81
CA GLY A 32 -1.50 -0.72 -1.43
C GLY A 32 -2.54 -1.28 -0.46
N ALA A 33 -2.96 -0.50 0.54
CA ALA A 33 -3.95 -0.90 1.54
C ALA A 33 -5.33 -1.13 0.91
N VAL A 34 -5.82 -0.21 0.06
CA VAL A 34 -7.08 -0.38 -0.67
C VAL A 34 -7.03 -1.62 -1.56
N GLY A 35 -5.91 -1.82 -2.28
CA GLY A 35 -5.70 -3.02 -3.09
C GLY A 35 -5.72 -4.30 -2.26
N GLY A 36 -5.01 -4.32 -1.12
CA GLY A 36 -4.96 -5.46 -0.21
C GLY A 36 -6.32 -5.81 0.38
N THR A 37 -7.11 -4.82 0.79
CA THR A 37 -8.49 -5.04 1.26
C THR A 37 -9.36 -5.69 0.17
N TRP A 38 -9.20 -5.27 -1.09
CA TRP A 38 -9.93 -5.89 -2.20
C TRP A 38 -9.49 -7.33 -2.46
N ASP A 39 -8.19 -7.62 -2.35
CA ASP A 39 -7.65 -8.97 -2.50
C ASP A 39 -8.17 -9.90 -1.37
N MET A 40 -8.25 -9.42 -0.13
CA MET A 40 -8.85 -10.14 1.01
C MET A 40 -10.35 -10.42 0.78
N TYR A 41 -11.10 -9.42 0.33
CA TYR A 41 -12.52 -9.60 -0.01
C TYR A 41 -12.72 -10.61 -1.14
N ARG A 42 -11.88 -10.57 -2.17
CA ARG A 42 -11.92 -11.53 -3.26
C ARG A 42 -11.61 -12.95 -2.77
N ALA A 43 -10.61 -13.12 -1.90
CA ALA A 43 -10.32 -14.43 -1.32
C ALA A 43 -11.49 -15.01 -0.52
N TYR A 44 -12.18 -14.17 0.26
CA TYR A 44 -13.40 -14.57 0.95
C TYR A 44 -14.54 -14.94 -0.02
N ARG A 45 -14.76 -14.15 -1.08
CA ARG A 45 -15.77 -14.45 -2.10
C ARG A 45 -15.51 -15.76 -2.82
N ASP A 46 -14.28 -15.95 -3.30
CA ASP A 46 -13.88 -17.16 -4.02
C ASP A 46 -14.00 -18.40 -3.11
N MET A 47 -13.69 -18.27 -1.81
CA MET A 47 -13.90 -19.35 -0.83
C MET A 47 -15.38 -19.75 -0.73
N ARG A 48 -16.28 -18.76 -0.66
CA ARG A 48 -17.72 -18.99 -0.58
C ARG A 48 -18.28 -19.60 -1.86
N GLU A 49 -17.80 -19.14 -3.00
CA GLU A 49 -18.22 -19.64 -4.32
C GLU A 49 -17.71 -21.05 -4.58
N ALA A 50 -16.45 -21.34 -4.22
CA ALA A 50 -15.86 -22.66 -4.36
C ALA A 50 -16.56 -23.72 -3.50
N ASN A 51 -17.08 -23.33 -2.32
CA ASN A 51 -17.81 -24.20 -1.40
C ASN A 51 -17.11 -25.56 -1.15
N TYR A 52 -15.78 -25.52 -1.02
CA TYR A 52 -14.94 -26.71 -0.97
C TYR A 52 -14.50 -27.00 0.47
N LYS A 53 -14.79 -28.22 0.96
CA LYS A 53 -14.44 -28.62 2.33
C LYS A 53 -12.92 -28.63 2.53
N GLY A 54 -12.46 -27.97 3.59
CA GLY A 54 -11.05 -27.93 3.99
C GLY A 54 -10.16 -26.97 3.19
N ALA A 55 -10.74 -26.11 2.34
CA ALA A 55 -9.99 -25.11 1.57
C ALA A 55 -9.84 -23.75 2.29
N ASP A 56 -10.40 -23.58 3.49
CA ASP A 56 -10.39 -22.33 4.26
C ASP A 56 -8.97 -21.76 4.42
N LYS A 57 -8.01 -22.60 4.83
CA LYS A 57 -6.61 -22.18 5.02
C LYS A 57 -5.94 -21.77 3.72
N TYR A 58 -6.31 -22.39 2.60
CA TYR A 58 -5.79 -22.00 1.29
C TYR A 58 -6.24 -20.59 0.93
N PHE A 59 -7.55 -20.29 1.04
CA PHE A 59 -8.06 -18.97 0.69
C PHE A 59 -7.54 -17.88 1.63
N HIS A 60 -7.38 -18.19 2.92
CA HIS A 60 -6.79 -17.25 3.87
C HIS A 60 -5.31 -16.95 3.53
N ALA A 61 -4.52 -17.98 3.25
CA ALA A 61 -3.12 -17.81 2.84
C ALA A 61 -3.00 -17.07 1.51
N ARG A 62 -3.86 -17.37 0.53
CA ARG A 62 -3.89 -16.71 -0.78
C ARG A 62 -4.26 -15.24 -0.67
N GLY A 63 -5.31 -14.91 0.10
CA GLY A 63 -5.70 -13.52 0.35
C GLY A 63 -4.56 -12.71 0.96
N ASN A 64 -3.93 -13.25 2.01
CA ASN A 64 -2.79 -12.61 2.67
C ASN A 64 -1.60 -12.44 1.72
N TYR A 65 -1.30 -13.46 0.91
CA TYR A 65 -0.23 -13.41 -0.08
C TYR A 65 -0.48 -12.34 -1.15
N ASP A 66 -1.66 -12.32 -1.75
CA ASP A 66 -2.02 -11.36 -2.79
C ASP A 66 -2.01 -9.92 -2.27
N ALA A 67 -2.58 -9.70 -1.08
CA ALA A 67 -2.57 -8.41 -0.41
C ALA A 67 -1.15 -7.95 -0.04
N ALA A 68 -0.32 -8.81 0.54
CA ALA A 68 1.06 -8.46 0.91
C ALA A 68 1.94 -8.11 -0.30
N ARG A 69 1.68 -8.72 -1.47
CA ARG A 69 2.36 -8.38 -2.74
C ARG A 69 2.07 -6.96 -3.24
N ARG A 70 1.05 -6.28 -2.71
CA ARG A 70 0.80 -4.86 -3.00
C ARG A 70 1.75 -3.91 -2.27
N GLY A 71 2.62 -4.42 -1.38
CA GLY A 71 3.58 -3.65 -0.60
C GLY A 71 3.11 -3.39 0.84
N PRO A 72 3.75 -2.46 1.56
CA PRO A 72 3.53 -2.28 3.00
C PRO A 72 2.08 -2.01 3.40
N GLY A 73 1.33 -1.24 2.61
CA GLY A 73 -0.08 -0.97 2.87
C GLY A 73 -0.97 -2.21 2.70
N GLY A 74 -0.69 -3.04 1.70
CA GLY A 74 -1.45 -4.28 1.49
C GLY A 74 -1.12 -5.34 2.53
N ALA A 75 0.15 -5.45 2.94
CA ALA A 75 0.55 -6.29 4.07
C ALA A 75 -0.09 -5.84 5.39
N TRP A 76 -0.23 -4.53 5.60
CA TRP A 76 -0.98 -3.98 6.74
C TRP A 76 -2.47 -4.36 6.66
N ALA A 77 -3.10 -4.20 5.48
CA ALA A 77 -4.50 -4.57 5.29
C ALA A 77 -4.75 -6.06 5.60
N ALA A 78 -3.88 -6.95 5.10
CA ALA A 78 -3.91 -8.40 5.38
C ALA A 78 -3.72 -8.75 6.86
N LYS A 79 -3.05 -7.89 7.64
CA LYS A 79 -2.86 -8.10 9.08
C LYS A 79 -4.09 -7.69 9.89
N VAL A 80 -4.83 -6.69 9.42
CA VAL A 80 -5.98 -6.11 10.13
C VAL A 80 -7.27 -6.86 9.82
N ILE A 81 -7.37 -7.49 8.65
CA ILE A 81 -8.54 -8.23 8.15
C ILE A 81 -8.30 -9.73 8.32
#